data_AF-A0A969I6A8-F1
#
_entry.id   AF-A0A969I6A8-F1
#
_cell.length_a   1.000
_cell.length_b   1.000
_cell.length_c   1.000
_cell.angle_alpha   90.00
_cell.angle_beta   90.00
_cell.angle_gamma   90.00
#
_symmetry.space_group_name_H-M   'P 1'
#
loop_
_entity.id
_entity.type
_entity.pdbx_description
1 polymer ?
#
loop_
_entity_poly.entity_id
_entity_poly.type
_entity_poly.pdbx_seq_one_letter_code
_entity_poly.pdbx_strand_id
1 'polypeptide(L)'
;KPSRRKLRQAVEQMDLPVSQVAMVGDRLFTDVLAGNRLGLFTILVEPMVDPESATRSYPIRNFEVWLSQRLGVQLAQQQNITNDNKA
;
A
#
# COMPACT_ATOMS: atom_id res chain seq x y z
N LYS A 1 -10.90 -4.77 1.12
CA LYS A 1 -10.05 -5.24 0.00
C LYS A 1 -8.70 -5.64 0.60
N PRO A 2 -8.03 -6.72 0.18
CA PRO A 2 -8.50 -7.96 -0.45
C PRO A 2 -8.77 -9.05 0.63
N SER A 3 -9.63 -10.03 0.34
CA SER A 3 -9.74 -11.21 1.20
C SER A 3 -8.59 -12.15 0.88
N ARG A 4 -7.91 -12.67 1.91
CA ARG A 4 -6.80 -13.64 1.77
C ARG A 4 -7.16 -14.80 0.84
N ARG A 5 -8.44 -15.21 0.83
CA ARG A 5 -8.95 -16.28 -0.02
C ARG A 5 -8.87 -15.93 -1.51
N LYS A 6 -9.22 -14.69 -1.88
CA LYS A 6 -9.19 -14.25 -3.28
C LYS A 6 -7.77 -14.12 -3.80
N LEU A 7 -6.85 -13.65 -2.97
CA LEU A 7 -5.42 -13.58 -3.31
C LEU A 7 -4.83 -14.97 -3.51
N ARG A 8 -5.10 -15.89 -2.59
CA ARG A 8 -4.66 -17.28 -2.74
C ARG A 8 -5.20 -17.90 -4.03
N GLN A 9 -6.48 -17.71 -4.33
CA GLN A 9 -7.09 -18.19 -5.58
C GLN A 9 -6.42 -17.59 -6.81
N ALA A 10 -6.08 -16.30 -6.79
CA ALA A 10 -5.37 -15.66 -7.90
C ALA A 10 -3.98 -16.28 -8.11
N VAL A 11 -3.23 -16.54 -7.04
CA VAL A 11 -1.92 -17.21 -7.10
C VAL A 11 -2.05 -18.65 -7.61
N GLU A 12 -3.04 -19.39 -7.13
CA GLU A 12 -3.35 -20.75 -7.59
C GLU A 12 -3.72 -20.77 -9.08
N GLN A 13 -4.48 -19.78 -9.56
CA GLN A 13 -4.86 -19.65 -10.98
C GLN A 13 -3.71 -19.25 -11.90
N MET A 14 -2.65 -18.65 -11.36
CA MET A 14 -1.45 -18.31 -12.15
C MET A 14 -0.61 -19.55 -12.49
N ASP A 15 -0.83 -20.69 -11.80
CA ASP A 15 -0.06 -21.93 -11.98
C ASP A 15 1.46 -21.71 -11.89
N LEU A 16 1.86 -20.79 -11.01
CA LEU A 16 3.25 -20.43 -10.77
C LEU A 16 3.63 -20.70 -9.32
N PRO A 17 4.90 -21.07 -9.05
CA PRO A 17 5.40 -21.15 -7.69
C PRO A 17 5.36 -19.77 -7.04
N VAL A 18 4.99 -19.72 -5.76
CA VAL A 18 4.87 -18.48 -4.96
C VAL A 18 6.14 -17.62 -5.03
N SER A 19 7.32 -18.24 -5.15
CA SER A 19 8.61 -17.56 -5.29
C SER A 19 8.77 -16.73 -6.57
N GLN A 20 7.94 -16.99 -7.59
CA GLN A 20 7.92 -16.26 -8.85
C GLN A 20 6.77 -15.25 -8.93
N VAL A 21 5.98 -15.12 -7.85
CA VAL A 21 4.83 -14.22 -7.80
C VAL A 21 5.13 -13.10 -6.81
N ALA A 22 5.02 -11.86 -7.29
CA ALA A 22 5.14 -10.66 -6.47
C ALA A 22 3.81 -9.92 -6.38
N MET A 23 3.55 -9.30 -5.23
CA MET A 23 2.38 -8.48 -4.98
C MET A 23 2.80 -7.00 -4.92
N VAL A 24 2.14 -6.15 -5.71
CA VAL A 24 2.40 -4.71 -5.74
C VAL A 24 1.18 -3.98 -5.16
N GLY A 25 1.41 -3.03 -4.25
CA GLY A 25 0.32 -2.23 -3.68
C GLY A 25 0.80 -0.95 -3.02
N ASP A 26 -0.13 -0.02 -2.82
CA ASP A 26 0.09 1.33 -2.30
C ASP A 26 -0.12 1.45 -0.77
N ARG A 27 -0.57 0.36 -0.14
CA ARG A 27 -0.91 0.32 1.29
C ARG A 27 -0.20 -0.82 2.01
N LEU A 28 0.47 -0.46 3.10
CA LEU A 28 1.27 -1.37 3.91
C LEU A 28 0.40 -2.46 4.57
N PHE A 29 -0.73 -2.11 5.17
CA PHE A 29 -1.50 -3.10 5.92
C PHE A 29 -2.49 -3.91 5.10
N THR A 30 -2.88 -3.46 3.91
CA THR A 30 -3.79 -4.23 3.06
C THR A 30 -3.08 -5.06 2.04
N ASP A 31 -2.05 -4.53 1.39
CA ASP A 31 -1.45 -5.17 0.22
C ASP A 31 -0.12 -5.83 0.60
N VAL A 32 0.77 -5.11 1.29
CA VAL A 32 2.06 -5.68 1.75
C VAL A 32 1.85 -6.75 2.82
N LEU A 33 1.05 -6.49 3.86
CA LEU A 33 0.82 -7.48 4.92
C LEU A 33 0.08 -8.72 4.40
N ALA A 34 -0.87 -8.56 3.46
CA ALA A 34 -1.58 -9.69 2.89
C ALA A 34 -0.66 -10.56 2.02
N GLY A 35 0.21 -9.95 1.22
CA GLY A 35 1.20 -10.66 0.41
C GLY A 35 2.24 -11.39 1.27
N ASN A 36 2.82 -10.71 2.26
CA ASN A 36 3.79 -11.32 3.18
C ASN A 36 3.19 -12.50 3.94
N ARG A 37 1.92 -12.42 4.33
CA ARG A 37 1.24 -13.52 5.03
C ARG A 37 0.86 -14.70 4.11
N LEU A 38 0.97 -14.52 2.80
CA LEU A 38 0.85 -15.59 1.80
C LEU A 38 2.22 -16.09 1.31
N GLY A 39 3.32 -15.54 1.83
CA GLY A 39 4.69 -15.88 1.40
C GLY A 39 5.09 -15.23 0.08
N LEU A 40 4.34 -14.24 -0.40
CA LEU A 40 4.63 -13.51 -1.64
C LEU A 40 5.68 -12.44 -1.39
N PHE A 41 6.53 -12.19 -2.38
CA PHE A 41 7.37 -10.99 -2.39
C PHE A 41 6.47 -9.75 -2.55
N THR A 42 6.65 -8.71 -1.74
CA THR A 42 5.77 -7.54 -1.74
C THR A 42 6.53 -6.26 -2.08
N ILE A 43 5.96 -5.46 -2.97
CA ILE A 43 6.51 -4.18 -3.42
C ILE A 43 5.51 -3.09 -3.01
N LEU A 44 5.96 -2.19 -2.14
CA LEU A 44 5.18 -1.01 -1.72
C LEU A 44 5.45 0.13 -2.69
N VAL A 45 4.41 0.64 -3.32
CA VAL A 45 4.47 1.85 -4.17
C VAL A 45 3.98 3.08 -3.43
N GLU A 46 4.37 4.25 -3.92
CA GLU A 46 3.94 5.52 -3.36
C GLU A 46 2.43 5.73 -3.60
N PRO A 47 1.63 6.02 -2.55
CA PRO A 47 0.19 6.17 -2.68
C PRO A 47 -0.17 7.42 -3.47
N MET A 48 -0.95 7.26 -4.53
CA MET A 48 -1.38 8.37 -5.40
C MET A 48 -2.58 9.18 -4.87
N VAL A 49 -3.16 8.80 -3.71
CA VAL A 49 -4.39 9.39 -3.20
C VAL A 49 -4.10 10.31 -2.02
N ASP A 50 -4.52 11.58 -2.15
CA ASP A 50 -4.36 12.59 -1.10
C ASP A 50 -4.96 12.14 0.23
N PRO A 51 -4.23 12.29 1.36
CA PRO A 51 -4.66 11.86 2.68
C PRO A 51 -6.06 12.37 3.08
N GLU A 52 -6.46 13.55 2.61
CA GLU A 52 -7.73 14.20 2.98
C GLU A 52 -8.96 13.60 2.30
N SER A 53 -8.81 13.00 1.11
CA SER A 53 -9.93 12.46 0.32
C SER A 53 -10.38 11.06 0.76
N ALA A 54 -9.57 10.36 1.55
CA ALA A 54 -9.78 8.96 1.95
C ALA A 54 -10.57 8.79 3.27
N THR A 55 -11.04 9.89 3.86
CA THR A 55 -11.53 10.00 5.25
C THR A 55 -12.81 9.23 5.57
N ARG A 56 -13.45 8.53 4.63
CA ARG A 56 -14.83 8.02 4.84
C ARG A 56 -15.07 6.53 5.07
N SER A 57 -14.10 5.58 4.95
CA SER A 57 -14.51 4.15 5.11
C SER A 57 -13.47 3.06 5.41
N TYR A 58 -12.27 3.33 5.93
CA TYR A 58 -11.27 2.26 6.11
C TYR A 58 -10.55 2.29 7.47
N PRO A 59 -10.98 1.49 8.48
CA PRO A 59 -10.40 1.50 9.83
C PRO A 59 -8.91 1.11 9.88
N ILE A 60 -8.44 0.38 8.85
CA ILE A 60 -7.06 -0.10 8.75
C ILE A 60 -6.08 1.05 8.43
N ARG A 61 -6.53 2.15 7.82
CA ARG A 61 -5.68 3.34 7.57
C ARG A 61 -5.41 4.12 8.84
N ASN A 62 -6.38 4.21 9.76
CA ASN A 62 -6.17 4.85 11.07
C ASN A 62 -5.06 4.18 11.87
N PHE A 63 -4.87 2.87 11.67
CA PHE A 63 -3.75 2.15 12.27
C PHE A 63 -2.40 2.49 11.60
N GLU A 64 -2.35 2.72 10.27
CA GLU A 64 -1.13 3.24 9.58
C GLU A 64 -0.76 4.62 10.11
N VAL A 65 -1.75 5.51 10.21
CA VAL A 65 -1.54 6.87 10.70
C VAL A 65 -1.14 6.87 12.17
N TRP A 66 -1.78 6.03 12.98
CA TRP A 66 -1.39 5.88 14.39
C TRP A 66 0.03 5.31 14.53
N LEU A 67 0.40 4.30 13.74
CA LEU A 67 1.72 3.70 13.80
C LEU A 67 2.79 4.67 13.32
N SER A 68 2.56 5.43 12.24
CA SER A 68 3.50 6.44 11.76
C SER A 68 3.71 7.56 12.77
N GLN A 69 2.63 8.03 13.43
CA GLN A 69 2.69 8.98 14.53
C GLN A 69 3.44 8.42 15.75
N ARG A 70 3.23 7.14 16.08
CA ARG A 70 3.92 6.44 17.18
C ARG A 70 5.42 6.27 16.90
N LEU A 71 5.78 6.08 15.63
CA LEU A 71 7.16 5.92 15.17
C LEU A 71 7.87 7.25 14.88
N GLY A 72 7.21 8.40 15.10
CA GLY A 72 7.82 9.72 14.93
C GLY A 72 8.13 10.09 13.48
N VAL A 73 7.51 9.41 12.51
CA VAL A 73 7.71 9.70 11.09
C VAL A 73 6.96 10.99 10.75
N GLN A 74 7.70 12.07 10.53
CA GLN A 74 7.16 13.26 9.87
C GLN A 74 6.91 12.87 8.41
N LEU A 75 5.63 12.76 8.02
CA LEU A 75 5.27 12.77 6.60
C LEU A 75 5.69 14.14 6.06
N ALA A 76 6.90 14.21 5.52
CA ALA A 76 7.32 15.35 4.73
C ALA A 76 6.31 15.46 3.57
N GLN A 77 5.41 16.43 3.65
CA GLN A 77 4.63 16.87 2.50
C GLN A 77 5.64 17.19 1.40
N GLN A 78 5.68 16.38 0.35
CA GLN A 78 6.45 16.70 -0.83
C GLN A 78 5.93 18.03 -1.36
N GLN A 79 6.81 19.02 -1.27
CA GLN A 79 6.59 20.38 -1.69
C GLN A 79 6.20 20.40 -3.17
N ASN A 80 5.15 21.15 -3.47
CA ASN A 80 4.70 21.52 -4.81
C ASN A 80 5.89 21.85 -5.73
N ILE A 81 6.16 20.98 -6.70
CA ILE A 81 6.92 21.37 -7.88
C ILE A 81 5.94 22.13 -8.80
N THR A 82 5.54 23.33 -8.38
CA THR A 82 4.97 24.30 -9.32
C THR A 82 6.16 24.97 -9.99
N ASN A 83 6.61 24.38 -11.10
CA ASN A 83 7.53 25.07 -12.00
C ASN A 83 6.77 26.21 -12.68
N ASP A 84 6.88 27.40 -12.09
CA ASP A 84 6.71 28.68 -12.78
C ASP A 84 7.77 28.80 -13.89
N ASN A 85 7.53 28.14 -15.02
CA ASN A 85 8.21 28.50 -16.27
C ASN A 85 7.46 29.68 -16.90
N LYS A 86 7.75 30.87 -16.36
CA LYS A 86 7.54 32.13 -17.05
C LYS A 86 8.92 32.72 -17.34
N ALA A 87 9.41 32.46 -18.54
CA ALA A 87 10.45 33.22 -19.22
C ALA A 87 10.08 33.30 -20.70
#